data_AF-A0A2M9PB27-F1
#
_entry.id   AF-A0A2M9PB27-F1
#
_cell.length_a   1.000
_cell.length_b   1.000
_cell.length_c   1.000
_cell.angle_alpha   90.00
_cell.angle_beta   90.00
_cell.angle_gamma   90.00
#
_symmetry.space_group_name_H-M   'P 1'
#
loop_
_entity.id
_entity.type
_entity.pdbx_description
1 polymer ?
#
loop_
_entity_poly.entity_id
_entity_poly.type
_entity_poly.pdbx_seq_one_letter_code
_entity_poly.pdbx_strand_id
1 'polypeptide(L)'
;MTREHARLLDYARSLEKRYAETLASTSWRALEPARWLSRRIKRRNSPKVFTPRLGVATAASPASGKADGQEESQGGAMALRLDDKLWGGFSAAALPELQALASDGDRPKSQRMEAFFALARWSHSHGDMEAALAAVQSMRKVDKRKSGVMRAILLEADCLMRLGRAEEARALLEEAQTRRPQNGDLHLALANCLLGPDGVAPPGADAVRLDRINRIYAGAGLAPLTLHDPARPLGIDNLATLPVAPETAPETASEGDAAALPKISVIMPVYAAAETLRFALRGLLAQSWGNLEIVIADDFSPDDTVAVAEAIAAEDARVKVVRQTENGGSYAARNAALRVVTGDFVTTHDADDWSHPQKLALQARFMAENPDVQGCFSDWVRVAPNMRAGWLFRPWGGYSSKNMSSIFLRRAAMEALGGWDPVRVGGDTDLLRRAEAIFGKEAIQRALPGTPLAFALHAERSLTRASATHVRTMLHGVRRE
;
A
#
# COMPACT_ATOMS: atom_id res chain seq x y z
N MET A 1 26.93 20.80 15.05
CA MET A 1 25.66 20.94 14.31
C MET A 1 25.97 21.29 12.87
N THR A 2 25.53 20.48 11.92
CA THR A 2 25.83 20.66 10.49
C THR A 2 25.06 21.85 9.92
N ARG A 3 25.59 22.50 8.86
CA ARG A 3 24.90 23.60 8.14
C ARG A 3 23.49 23.22 7.67
N GLU A 4 23.26 21.93 7.42
CA GLU A 4 21.97 21.37 7.03
C GLU A 4 20.96 21.37 8.18
N HIS A 5 21.39 21.08 9.41
CA HIS A 5 20.54 21.15 10.61
C HIS A 5 20.07 22.60 10.88
N ALA A 6 20.94 23.59 10.69
CA ALA A 6 20.59 25.01 10.84
C ALA A 6 19.55 25.46 9.79
N ARG A 7 19.71 25.04 8.53
CA ARG A 7 18.74 25.33 7.45
C ARG A 7 17.37 24.71 7.69
N LEU A 8 17.31 23.49 8.24
CA LEU A 8 16.05 22.84 8.58
C LEU A 8 15.31 23.54 9.73
N LEU A 9 16.06 24.05 10.73
CA LEU A 9 15.47 24.82 11.82
C LEU A 9 14.93 26.17 11.35
N ASP A 10 15.64 26.89 10.47
CA ASP A 10 15.15 28.15 9.90
C ASP A 10 13.92 27.92 9.01
N TYR A 11 13.90 26.83 8.24
CA TYR A 11 12.73 26.45 7.45
C TYR A 11 11.52 26.13 8.34
N ALA A 12 11.70 25.37 9.41
CA ALA A 12 10.63 25.06 10.37
C ALA A 12 10.04 26.34 11.00
N ARG A 13 10.89 27.29 11.43
CA ARG A 13 10.45 28.59 11.96
C ARG A 13 9.70 29.42 10.92
N SER A 14 10.11 29.36 9.65
CA SER A 14 9.41 30.06 8.56
C SER A 14 8.01 29.51 8.31
N LEU A 15 7.82 28.19 8.44
CA LEU A 15 6.52 27.53 8.32
C LEU A 15 5.60 27.87 9.50
N GLU A 16 6.13 27.88 10.73
CA GLU A 16 5.39 28.29 11.93
C GLU A 16 4.88 29.73 11.82
N LYS A 17 5.71 30.64 11.28
CA LYS A 17 5.33 32.04 11.04
C LYS A 17 4.21 32.18 10.01
N ARG A 18 4.36 31.56 8.82
CA ARG A 18 3.33 31.57 7.76
C ARG A 18 2.02 30.94 8.25
N TYR A 19 2.12 29.95 9.13
CA TYR A 19 0.97 29.29 9.74
C TYR A 19 0.23 30.20 10.73
N ALA A 20 0.95 30.90 11.60
CA ALA A 20 0.37 31.89 12.51
C ALA A 20 -0.35 33.01 11.73
N GLU A 21 0.25 33.48 10.63
CA GLU A 21 -0.34 34.47 9.72
C GLU A 21 -1.62 33.94 9.02
N THR A 22 -1.64 32.67 8.62
CA THR A 22 -2.81 32.03 8.00
C THR A 22 -3.95 31.83 9.00
N LEU A 23 -3.64 31.44 10.24
CA LEU A 23 -4.64 31.31 11.31
C LEU A 23 -5.22 32.66 11.73
N ALA A 24 -4.43 33.73 11.68
CA ALA A 24 -4.87 35.09 11.94
C ALA A 24 -5.67 35.71 10.77
N SER A 25 -5.59 35.12 9.57
CA SER A 25 -6.28 35.61 8.39
C SER A 25 -7.80 35.38 8.46
N THR A 26 -8.56 36.48 8.46
CA THR A 26 -10.02 36.50 8.46
C THR A 26 -10.62 36.02 7.14
N SER A 27 -9.91 36.17 6.02
CA SER A 27 -10.35 35.70 4.69
C SER A 27 -10.28 34.17 4.56
N TRP A 28 -9.30 33.54 5.21
CA TRP A 28 -9.19 32.08 5.23
C TRP A 28 -10.35 31.44 6.00
N ARG A 29 -10.67 31.98 7.20
CA ARG A 29 -11.79 31.51 8.03
C ARG A 29 -13.16 31.67 7.36
N ALA A 30 -13.34 32.72 6.54
CA ALA A 30 -14.58 32.97 5.83
C ALA A 30 -14.81 32.04 4.61
N LEU A 31 -13.73 31.61 3.94
CA LEU A 31 -13.81 30.85 2.69
C LEU A 31 -13.69 29.33 2.85
N GLU A 32 -13.23 28.85 4.02
CA GLU A 32 -13.12 27.42 4.33
C GLU A 32 -14.45 26.65 4.16
N PRO A 33 -15.60 27.15 4.67
CA PRO A 33 -16.88 26.43 4.53
C PRO A 33 -17.34 26.31 3.07
N ALA A 34 -17.11 27.35 2.27
CA ALA A 34 -17.51 27.40 0.86
C ALA A 34 -16.68 26.45 -0.03
N ARG A 35 -15.37 26.33 0.25
CA ARG A 35 -14.47 25.39 -0.45
C ARG A 35 -14.77 23.93 -0.12
N TRP A 36 -15.28 23.67 1.08
CA TRP A 36 -15.76 22.35 1.46
C TRP A 36 -17.07 21.97 0.76
N LEU A 37 -18.00 22.92 0.61
CA LEU A 37 -19.30 22.69 -0.05
C LEU A 37 -19.15 22.38 -1.54
N SER A 38 -18.24 23.07 -2.25
CA SER A 38 -17.99 22.84 -3.69
C SER A 38 -17.43 21.44 -4.00
N ARG A 39 -16.65 20.86 -3.08
CA ARG A 39 -16.13 19.48 -3.18
C ARG A 39 -17.22 18.43 -2.94
N ARG A 40 -18.32 18.78 -2.26
CA ARG A 40 -19.41 17.88 -1.90
C ARG A 40 -20.44 17.73 -3.03
N ILE A 41 -20.71 18.81 -3.77
CA ILE A 41 -21.62 18.81 -4.92
C ILE A 41 -21.11 17.86 -6.03
N LYS A 42 -19.78 17.77 -6.23
CA LYS A 42 -19.16 16.86 -7.21
C LYS A 42 -19.21 15.37 -6.85
N ARG A 43 -19.54 14.99 -5.60
CA ARG A 43 -19.58 13.58 -5.14
C ARG A 43 -20.95 12.90 -5.23
N ARG A 44 -22.01 13.64 -5.57
CA ARG A 44 -23.40 13.17 -5.44
C ARG A 44 -23.90 12.31 -6.62
N ASN A 45 -23.12 12.20 -7.70
CA ASN A 45 -23.48 11.44 -8.91
C ASN A 45 -22.54 10.24 -9.13
N SER A 46 -22.57 9.23 -8.25
CA SER A 46 -21.84 7.96 -8.44
C SER A 46 -22.83 6.78 -8.44
N PRO A 47 -22.92 5.97 -9.51
CA PRO A 47 -23.68 4.73 -9.51
C PRO A 47 -22.88 3.53 -8.97
N LYS A 48 -23.59 2.41 -8.81
CA LYS A 48 -23.27 1.21 -8.01
C LYS A 48 -22.07 0.39 -8.50
N VAL A 49 -21.40 -0.24 -7.52
CA VAL A 49 -20.31 -1.22 -7.62
C VAL A 49 -20.75 -2.47 -8.41
N PHE A 50 -19.91 -2.91 -9.35
CA PHE A 50 -20.07 -4.13 -10.16
C PHE A 50 -19.48 -5.36 -9.44
N THR A 51 -20.17 -6.50 -9.50
CA THR A 51 -19.69 -7.83 -9.10
C THR A 51 -19.50 -8.69 -10.35
N PRO A 52 -18.32 -9.33 -10.55
CA PRO A 52 -18.08 -10.16 -11.72
C PRO A 52 -18.87 -11.48 -11.64
N ARG A 53 -19.40 -11.94 -12.78
CA ARG A 53 -19.92 -13.31 -12.94
C ARG A 53 -18.75 -14.23 -13.27
N LEU A 54 -18.28 -14.98 -12.29
CA LEU A 54 -17.53 -16.22 -12.51
C LEU A 54 -18.49 -17.39 -12.31
N GLY A 55 -18.50 -18.34 -13.25
CA GLY A 55 -19.40 -19.49 -13.25
C GLY A 55 -19.07 -20.48 -12.15
N VAL A 56 -19.46 -20.18 -10.91
CA VAL A 56 -19.70 -21.14 -9.82
C VAL A 56 -20.90 -20.62 -9.03
N ALA A 57 -21.93 -21.44 -8.88
CA ALA A 57 -23.17 -21.07 -8.20
C ALA A 57 -22.90 -20.74 -6.72
N THR A 58 -23.14 -19.49 -6.33
CA THR A 58 -23.28 -19.08 -4.92
C THR A 58 -24.60 -18.36 -4.72
N ALA A 59 -25.38 -18.86 -3.77
CA ALA A 59 -26.72 -18.41 -3.45
C ALA A 59 -26.79 -16.90 -3.13
N ALA A 60 -27.74 -16.23 -3.77
CA ALA A 60 -28.09 -14.84 -3.51
C ALA A 60 -28.68 -14.67 -2.10
N SER A 61 -28.27 -13.62 -1.38
CA SER A 61 -28.96 -13.14 -0.19
C SER A 61 -29.70 -11.83 -0.53
N PRO A 62 -30.91 -11.60 -0.03
CA PRO A 62 -31.85 -10.67 -0.64
C PRO A 62 -31.55 -9.22 -0.28
N ALA A 63 -31.73 -8.36 -1.28
CA ALA A 63 -31.91 -6.93 -1.09
C ALA A 63 -33.15 -6.68 -0.21
N SER A 64 -32.96 -6.04 0.94
CA SER A 64 -34.01 -5.33 1.65
C SER A 64 -33.68 -3.84 1.65
N GLY A 65 -34.66 -3.05 1.23
CA GLY A 65 -34.51 -1.61 1.04
C GLY A 65 -34.96 -0.78 2.24
N LYS A 66 -34.91 0.52 1.96
CA LYS A 66 -35.53 1.68 2.63
C LYS A 66 -34.68 2.42 3.67
N ALA A 67 -34.27 3.61 3.20
CA ALA A 67 -34.40 4.92 3.86
C ALA A 67 -34.17 4.98 5.38
N ASP A 68 -32.91 5.20 5.78
CA ASP A 68 -32.52 5.84 7.06
C ASP A 68 -31.10 6.44 6.95
N GLY A 69 -30.87 7.23 5.90
CA GLY A 69 -29.51 7.57 5.44
C GLY A 69 -29.07 9.03 5.58
N GLN A 70 -29.81 9.91 6.27
CA GLN A 70 -29.48 11.35 6.26
C GLN A 70 -28.76 11.87 7.50
N GLU A 71 -28.85 11.23 8.68
CA GLU A 71 -28.15 11.67 9.90
C GLU A 71 -26.74 11.06 10.08
N GLU A 72 -26.46 9.86 9.55
CA GLU A 72 -25.15 9.19 9.72
C GLU A 72 -23.97 9.93 9.05
N SER A 73 -24.23 10.82 8.08
CA SER A 73 -23.17 11.46 7.28
C SER A 73 -22.52 12.70 7.90
N GLN A 74 -23.12 13.29 8.96
CA GLN A 74 -22.58 14.50 9.59
C GLN A 74 -21.63 14.18 10.77
N GLY A 75 -21.81 13.03 11.42
CA GLY A 75 -21.11 12.73 12.66
C GLY A 75 -19.61 12.42 12.50
N GLY A 76 -19.25 11.46 11.63
CA GLY A 76 -17.86 10.98 11.50
C GLY A 76 -16.84 12.03 11.05
N ALA A 77 -17.29 13.19 10.55
CA ALA A 77 -16.41 14.24 10.04
C ALA A 77 -15.50 14.86 11.11
N MET A 78 -15.94 14.95 12.36
CA MET A 78 -15.13 15.56 13.43
C MET A 78 -13.96 14.66 13.83
N ALA A 79 -14.22 13.40 14.13
CA ALA A 79 -13.18 12.43 14.49
C ALA A 79 -12.13 12.28 13.36
N LEU A 80 -12.57 12.24 12.10
CA LEU A 80 -11.65 12.16 10.95
C LEU A 80 -10.80 13.43 10.79
N ARG A 81 -11.37 14.62 11.02
CA ARG A 81 -10.58 15.88 11.00
C ARG A 81 -9.56 15.93 12.12
N LEU A 82 -9.93 15.46 13.31
CA LEU A 82 -9.01 15.38 14.44
C LEU A 82 -7.90 14.35 14.18
N ASP A 83 -8.22 13.22 13.55
CA ASP A 83 -7.23 12.25 13.10
C ASP A 83 -6.27 12.87 12.07
N ASP A 84 -6.77 13.61 11.07
CA ASP A 84 -5.90 14.33 10.13
C ASP A 84 -4.96 15.31 10.86
N LYS A 85 -5.46 16.07 11.83
CA LYS A 85 -4.66 16.99 12.67
C LYS A 85 -3.62 16.25 13.49
N LEU A 86 -4.01 15.12 14.08
CA LEU A 86 -3.16 14.26 14.91
C LEU A 86 -1.90 13.84 14.14
N TRP A 87 -2.06 13.37 12.89
CA TRP A 87 -0.93 12.98 12.05
C TRP A 87 -0.28 14.16 11.31
N GLY A 88 -0.98 15.30 11.17
CA GLY A 88 -0.52 16.51 10.51
C GLY A 88 0.42 17.40 11.34
N GLY A 89 0.82 16.97 12.54
CA GLY A 89 1.72 17.72 13.43
C GLY A 89 1.00 18.56 14.49
N PHE A 90 -0.31 18.41 14.66
CA PHE A 90 -1.12 19.09 15.67
C PHE A 90 -1.58 18.12 16.78
N SER A 91 -0.78 17.10 17.09
CA SER A 91 -1.13 16.05 18.05
C SER A 91 -1.42 16.60 19.45
N ALA A 92 -0.70 17.62 19.92
CA ALA A 92 -0.94 18.26 21.21
C ALA A 92 -2.36 18.84 21.35
N ALA A 93 -2.93 19.37 20.26
CA ALA A 93 -4.30 19.87 20.26
C ALA A 93 -5.32 18.77 19.97
N ALA A 94 -5.00 17.84 19.06
CA ALA A 94 -5.92 16.81 18.62
C ALA A 94 -6.16 15.71 19.68
N LEU A 95 -5.15 15.35 20.47
CA LEU A 95 -5.24 14.25 21.43
C LEU A 95 -6.29 14.49 22.53
N PRO A 96 -6.32 15.63 23.25
CA PRO A 96 -7.35 15.89 24.25
C PRO A 96 -8.76 15.92 23.66
N GLU A 97 -8.92 16.50 22.46
CA GLU A 97 -10.20 16.55 21.76
C GLU A 97 -10.69 15.14 21.36
N LEU A 98 -9.79 14.28 20.88
CA LEU A 98 -10.11 12.87 20.56
C LEU A 98 -10.49 12.08 21.81
N GLN A 99 -9.80 12.29 22.93
CA GLN A 99 -10.11 11.65 24.22
C GLN A 99 -11.48 12.08 24.73
N ALA A 100 -11.78 13.39 24.71
CA ALA A 100 -13.09 13.91 25.07
C ALA A 100 -14.18 13.33 24.17
N LEU A 101 -13.95 13.32 22.85
CA LEU A 101 -14.92 12.79 21.88
C LEU A 101 -15.18 11.29 22.06
N ALA A 102 -14.16 10.50 22.41
CA ALA A 102 -14.31 9.05 22.62
C ALA A 102 -15.12 8.73 23.89
N SER A 103 -14.88 9.49 24.96
CA SER A 103 -15.46 9.28 26.30
C SER A 103 -16.86 9.89 26.45
N ASP A 104 -17.23 10.88 25.63
CA ASP A 104 -18.54 11.53 25.66
C ASP A 104 -19.66 10.57 25.23
N GLY A 105 -20.46 10.13 26.20
CA GLY A 105 -21.54 9.15 26.02
C GLY A 105 -22.69 9.64 25.14
N ASP A 106 -22.87 10.95 25.04
CA ASP A 106 -23.95 11.59 24.29
C ASP A 106 -23.60 11.74 22.80
N ARG A 107 -22.33 11.49 22.43
CA ARG A 107 -21.89 11.55 21.03
C ARG A 107 -22.35 10.32 20.25
N PRO A 108 -22.60 10.48 18.93
CA PRO A 108 -22.91 9.35 18.08
C PRO A 108 -21.86 8.25 18.17
N LYS A 109 -22.32 6.99 18.30
CA LYS A 109 -21.45 5.81 18.43
C LYS A 109 -20.36 5.76 17.35
N SER A 110 -20.69 6.15 16.12
CA SER A 110 -19.74 6.21 15.00
C SER A 110 -18.58 7.18 15.27
N GLN A 111 -18.84 8.37 15.83
CA GLN A 111 -17.79 9.34 16.17
C GLN A 111 -16.86 8.81 17.24
N ARG A 112 -17.45 8.24 18.30
CA ARG A 112 -16.70 7.68 19.43
C ARG A 112 -15.81 6.52 18.97
N MET A 113 -16.33 5.65 18.10
CA MET A 113 -15.57 4.55 17.52
C MET A 113 -14.37 5.04 16.68
N GLU A 114 -14.56 6.04 15.81
CA GLU A 114 -13.44 6.62 15.05
C GLU A 114 -12.42 7.31 15.97
N ALA A 115 -12.87 7.99 17.02
CA ALA A 115 -11.99 8.63 17.99
C ALA A 115 -11.14 7.61 18.76
N PHE A 116 -11.75 6.53 19.28
CA PHE A 116 -11.00 5.43 19.89
C PHE A 116 -10.02 4.77 18.91
N PHE A 117 -10.42 4.60 17.65
CA PHE A 117 -9.53 4.02 16.64
C PHE A 117 -8.33 4.92 16.31
N ALA A 118 -8.54 6.25 16.24
CA ALA A 118 -7.46 7.22 16.06
C ALA A 118 -6.48 7.20 17.24
N LEU A 119 -7.00 7.19 18.47
CA LEU A 119 -6.19 7.07 19.69
C LEU A 119 -5.41 5.75 19.73
N ALA A 120 -6.05 4.63 19.40
CA ALA A 120 -5.41 3.32 19.38
C ALA A 120 -4.22 3.28 18.40
N ARG A 121 -4.40 3.80 17.18
CA ARG A 121 -3.32 3.87 16.19
C ARG A 121 -2.19 4.82 16.60
N TRP A 122 -2.52 5.91 17.29
CA TRP A 122 -1.52 6.84 17.80
C TRP A 122 -0.66 6.23 18.90
N SER A 123 -1.27 5.62 19.91
CA SER A 123 -0.53 4.93 20.98
C SER A 123 0.33 3.81 20.41
N HIS A 124 -0.22 3.03 19.47
CA HIS A 124 0.52 1.97 18.76
C HIS A 124 1.76 2.52 18.03
N SER A 125 1.67 3.70 17.39
CA SER A 125 2.81 4.29 16.67
C SER A 125 3.90 4.85 17.57
N HIS A 126 3.59 5.10 18.83
CA HIS A 126 4.52 5.59 19.85
C HIS A 126 5.04 4.47 20.76
N GLY A 127 4.69 3.20 20.48
CA GLY A 127 5.16 2.05 21.24
C GLY A 127 4.35 1.75 22.51
N ASP A 128 3.28 2.50 22.79
CA ASP A 128 2.40 2.27 23.94
C ASP A 128 1.30 1.26 23.57
N MET A 129 1.63 -0.03 23.72
CA MET A 129 0.78 -1.13 23.30
C MET A 129 -0.40 -1.35 24.24
N GLU A 130 -0.24 -1.07 25.53
CA GLU A 130 -1.27 -1.15 26.55
C GLU A 130 -2.37 -0.11 26.31
N ALA A 131 -2.01 1.16 26.07
CA ALA A 131 -2.99 2.19 25.74
C ALA A 131 -3.66 1.91 24.39
N ALA A 132 -2.90 1.43 23.39
CA ALA A 132 -3.45 1.04 22.10
C ALA A 132 -4.49 -0.08 22.24
N LEU A 133 -4.17 -1.12 23.01
CA LEU A 133 -5.05 -2.24 23.30
C LEU A 133 -6.32 -1.78 24.03
N ALA A 134 -6.18 -0.95 25.06
CA ALA A 134 -7.32 -0.42 25.81
C ALA A 134 -8.26 0.41 24.92
N ALA A 135 -7.70 1.26 24.05
CA ALA A 135 -8.47 2.10 23.15
C ALA A 135 -9.22 1.27 22.08
N VAL A 136 -8.57 0.29 21.44
CA VAL A 136 -9.23 -0.55 20.42
C VAL A 136 -10.28 -1.49 21.03
N GLN A 137 -10.06 -2.00 22.24
CA GLN A 137 -11.08 -2.77 22.96
C GLN A 137 -12.27 -1.90 23.36
N SER A 138 -12.02 -0.64 23.72
CA SER A 138 -13.08 0.33 24.02
C SER A 138 -13.91 0.64 22.77
N MET A 139 -13.27 0.84 21.61
CA MET A 139 -13.94 0.97 20.31
C MET A 139 -14.92 -0.19 20.06
N ARG A 140 -14.49 -1.44 20.24
CA ARG A 140 -15.32 -2.63 19.99
C ARG A 140 -16.50 -2.75 20.96
N LYS A 141 -16.41 -2.14 22.14
CA LYS A 141 -17.48 -2.12 23.17
C LYS A 141 -18.55 -1.05 22.89
N VAL A 142 -18.24 0.02 22.14
CA VAL A 142 -19.19 1.12 21.84
C VAL A 142 -20.43 0.64 21.08
N ASP A 143 -20.26 -0.23 20.08
CA ASP A 143 -21.36 -0.88 19.37
C ASP A 143 -21.06 -2.36 19.16
N LYS A 144 -21.70 -3.22 19.96
CA LYS A 144 -21.53 -4.68 19.89
C LYS A 144 -21.82 -5.25 18.49
N ARG A 145 -22.70 -4.61 17.70
CA ARG A 145 -23.01 -5.02 16.32
C ARG A 145 -21.84 -4.77 15.36
N LYS A 146 -20.95 -3.83 15.70
CA LYS A 146 -19.74 -3.49 14.95
C LYS A 146 -18.46 -3.97 15.64
N SER A 147 -18.57 -4.86 16.64
CA SER A 147 -17.41 -5.47 17.33
C SER A 147 -16.52 -6.29 16.39
N GLY A 148 -17.07 -6.77 15.26
CA GLY A 148 -16.38 -7.54 14.24
C GLY A 148 -15.68 -6.71 13.15
N VAL A 149 -15.48 -5.41 13.34
CA VAL A 149 -14.80 -4.53 12.35
C VAL A 149 -13.34 -4.96 12.18
N MET A 150 -12.93 -5.26 10.94
CA MET A 150 -11.64 -5.89 10.65
C MET A 150 -10.44 -5.09 11.17
N ARG A 151 -10.43 -3.77 10.92
CA ARG A 151 -9.36 -2.89 11.40
C ARG A 151 -9.15 -2.89 12.92
N ALA A 152 -10.21 -3.10 13.69
CA ALA A 152 -10.12 -3.20 15.14
C ALA A 152 -9.56 -4.57 15.56
N ILE A 153 -10.02 -5.65 14.91
CA ILE A 153 -9.54 -7.01 15.17
C ILE A 153 -8.02 -7.12 14.89
N LEU A 154 -7.57 -6.62 13.73
CA LEU A 154 -6.16 -6.70 13.35
C LEU A 154 -5.27 -5.87 14.29
N LEU A 155 -5.71 -4.65 14.65
CA LEU A 155 -4.97 -3.81 15.58
C LEU A 155 -4.91 -4.39 16.99
N GLU A 156 -6.02 -4.93 17.49
CA GLU A 156 -6.07 -5.62 18.78
C GLU A 156 -5.15 -6.84 18.82
N ALA A 157 -5.21 -7.68 17.78
CA ALA A 157 -4.32 -8.84 17.66
C ALA A 157 -2.84 -8.44 17.63
N ASP A 158 -2.47 -7.38 16.90
CA ASP A 158 -1.08 -6.91 16.87
C ASP A 158 -0.62 -6.36 18.23
N CYS A 159 -1.48 -5.63 18.95
CA CYS A 159 -1.17 -5.18 20.31
C CYS A 159 -0.96 -6.38 21.25
N LEU A 160 -1.86 -7.36 21.22
CA LEU A 160 -1.74 -8.59 22.02
C LEU A 160 -0.44 -9.35 21.72
N MET A 161 -0.09 -9.52 20.44
CA MET A 161 1.18 -10.15 20.05
C MET A 161 2.40 -9.40 20.60
N ARG A 162 2.41 -8.07 20.51
CA ARG A 162 3.52 -7.23 21.00
C ARG A 162 3.63 -7.21 22.53
N LEU A 163 2.53 -7.48 23.23
CA LEU A 163 2.48 -7.65 24.69
C LEU A 163 2.79 -9.10 25.14
N GLY A 164 3.22 -9.98 24.23
CA GLY A 164 3.51 -11.39 24.54
C GLY A 164 2.27 -12.26 24.74
N ARG A 165 1.08 -11.76 24.39
CA ARG A 165 -0.24 -12.44 24.55
C ARG A 165 -0.67 -13.09 23.24
N ALA A 166 0.23 -13.87 22.62
CA ALA A 166 0.04 -14.45 21.30
C ALA A 166 -1.16 -15.41 21.21
N GLU A 167 -1.42 -16.19 22.27
CA GLU A 167 -2.56 -17.11 22.32
C GLU A 167 -3.92 -16.39 22.29
N GLU A 168 -4.02 -15.24 22.99
CA GLU A 168 -5.23 -14.42 22.96
C GLU A 168 -5.43 -13.77 21.59
N ALA A 169 -4.34 -13.31 20.97
CA ALA A 169 -4.38 -12.80 19.60
C ALA A 169 -4.86 -13.88 18.62
N ARG A 170 -4.34 -15.10 18.75
CA ARG A 170 -4.70 -16.25 17.92
C ARG A 170 -6.18 -16.60 18.07
N ALA A 171 -6.68 -16.71 19.29
CA ALA A 171 -8.10 -17.01 19.54
C ALA A 171 -9.03 -15.94 18.93
N LEU A 172 -8.69 -14.66 19.08
CA LEU A 172 -9.43 -13.54 18.47
C LEU A 172 -9.47 -13.64 16.94
N LEU A 173 -8.33 -13.97 16.32
CA LEU A 173 -8.21 -14.08 14.86
C LEU A 173 -8.90 -15.34 14.31
N GLU A 174 -8.81 -16.46 15.00
CA GLU A 174 -9.50 -17.71 14.65
C GLU A 174 -11.02 -17.52 14.70
N GLU A 175 -11.55 -16.86 15.74
CA GLU A 175 -12.98 -16.50 15.80
C GLU A 175 -13.37 -15.65 14.58
N ALA A 176 -12.56 -14.62 14.25
CA ALA A 176 -12.82 -13.78 13.08
C ALA A 176 -12.74 -14.56 11.76
N GLN A 177 -11.84 -15.53 11.64
CA GLN A 177 -11.66 -16.39 10.48
C GLN A 177 -12.84 -17.34 10.25
N THR A 178 -13.48 -17.87 11.30
CA THR A 178 -14.69 -18.71 11.13
C THR A 178 -15.80 -17.97 10.37
N ARG A 179 -15.91 -16.65 10.56
CA ARG A 179 -16.91 -15.81 9.88
C ARG A 179 -16.44 -15.33 8.50
N ARG A 180 -15.13 -15.38 8.22
CA ARG A 180 -14.48 -14.81 7.03
C ARG A 180 -13.31 -15.69 6.56
N PRO A 181 -13.57 -16.95 6.17
CA PRO A 181 -12.51 -17.95 5.94
C PRO A 181 -11.53 -17.59 4.82
N GLN A 182 -11.97 -16.78 3.84
CA GLN A 182 -11.17 -16.38 2.68
C GLN A 182 -10.44 -15.04 2.86
N ASN A 183 -10.52 -14.40 4.02
CA ASN A 183 -9.92 -13.08 4.20
C ASN A 183 -8.39 -13.17 4.34
N GLY A 184 -7.66 -12.55 3.40
CA GLY A 184 -6.20 -12.59 3.36
C GLY A 184 -5.50 -11.93 4.55
N ASP A 185 -6.03 -10.83 5.08
CA ASP A 185 -5.45 -10.16 6.25
C ASP A 185 -5.48 -11.05 7.50
N LEU A 186 -6.53 -11.86 7.66
CA LEU A 186 -6.62 -12.84 8.76
C LEU A 186 -5.60 -13.96 8.61
N HIS A 187 -5.37 -14.46 7.39
CA HIS A 187 -4.33 -15.48 7.14
C HIS A 187 -2.93 -14.95 7.46
N LEU A 188 -2.63 -13.70 7.06
CA LEU A 188 -1.40 -13.01 7.40
C LEU A 188 -1.26 -12.77 8.91
N ALA A 189 -2.34 -12.34 9.58
CA ALA A 189 -2.31 -12.09 11.02
C ALA A 189 -2.09 -13.38 11.82
N LEU A 190 -2.71 -14.49 11.42
CA LEU A 190 -2.48 -15.80 12.03
C LEU A 190 -1.06 -16.30 11.79
N ALA A 191 -0.47 -16.03 10.62
CA ALA A 191 0.94 -16.31 10.36
C ALA A 191 1.87 -15.48 11.26
N ASN A 192 1.49 -14.25 11.63
CA ASN A 192 2.26 -13.44 12.59
C ASN A 192 2.22 -14.00 14.02
N CYS A 193 1.13 -14.67 14.43
CA CYS A 193 1.02 -15.25 15.77
C CYS A 193 2.01 -16.39 16.03
N LEU A 194 2.61 -16.94 14.97
CA LEU A 194 3.62 -18.01 15.05
C LEU A 194 5.04 -17.47 15.23
N LEU A 195 5.22 -16.16 15.29
CA LEU A 195 6.50 -15.52 15.58
C LEU A 195 6.67 -15.38 17.09
N GLY A 196 7.89 -15.64 17.57
CA GLY A 196 8.29 -15.33 18.94
C GLY A 196 8.33 -13.82 19.20
N PRO A 197 8.47 -13.39 20.48
CA PRO A 197 8.56 -11.98 20.86
C PRO A 197 9.74 -11.23 20.21
N ASP A 198 10.82 -11.95 19.90
CA ASP A 198 12.00 -11.49 19.17
C ASP A 198 11.81 -11.44 17.64
N GLY A 199 10.63 -11.84 17.15
CA GLY A 199 10.34 -11.96 15.73
C GLY A 199 10.95 -13.19 15.08
N VAL A 200 11.49 -14.14 15.85
CA VAL A 200 12.03 -15.39 15.33
C VAL A 200 10.96 -16.47 15.37
N ALA A 201 10.78 -17.18 14.26
CA ALA A 201 9.86 -18.31 14.19
C ALA A 201 10.50 -19.53 14.89
N PRO A 202 9.78 -20.24 15.78
CA PRO A 202 10.25 -21.52 16.29
C PRO A 202 10.50 -22.55 15.18
N PRO A 203 11.35 -23.58 15.40
CA PRO A 203 11.57 -24.63 14.41
C PRO A 203 10.26 -25.24 13.89
N GLY A 204 10.13 -25.32 12.56
CA GLY A 204 8.93 -25.83 11.88
C GLY A 204 7.78 -24.83 11.73
N ALA A 205 7.78 -23.70 12.45
CA ALA A 205 6.71 -22.71 12.38
C ALA A 205 6.64 -22.02 11.00
N ASP A 206 7.77 -21.82 10.33
CA ASP A 206 7.80 -21.20 8.99
C ASP A 206 7.03 -21.98 7.94
N ALA A 207 7.00 -23.31 8.01
CA ALA A 207 6.18 -24.13 7.11
C ALA A 207 4.68 -23.85 7.31
N VAL A 208 4.25 -23.68 8.56
CA VAL A 208 2.86 -23.35 8.90
C VAL A 208 2.52 -21.91 8.51
N ARG A 209 3.46 -20.98 8.71
CA ARG A 209 3.31 -19.58 8.27
C ARG A 209 3.16 -19.51 6.75
N LEU A 210 3.98 -20.25 6.02
CA LEU A 210 3.92 -20.32 4.56
C LEU A 210 2.61 -20.96 4.07
N ASP A 211 2.13 -22.05 4.70
CA ASP A 211 0.81 -22.63 4.39
C ASP A 211 -0.31 -21.61 4.57
N ARG A 212 -0.32 -20.87 5.70
CA ARG A 212 -1.30 -19.81 5.97
C ARG A 212 -1.29 -18.76 4.87
N ILE A 213 -0.12 -18.25 4.49
CA ILE A 213 0.03 -17.27 3.41
C ILE A 213 -0.47 -17.87 2.08
N ASN A 214 -0.15 -19.13 1.80
CA ASN A 214 -0.58 -19.82 0.58
C ASN A 214 -2.08 -20.08 0.48
N ARG A 215 -2.85 -20.02 1.59
CA ARG A 215 -4.32 -20.02 1.53
C ARG A 215 -4.87 -18.83 0.73
N ILE A 216 -4.15 -17.71 0.70
CA ILE A 216 -4.53 -16.51 -0.05
C ILE A 216 -4.41 -16.78 -1.56
N TYR A 217 -3.28 -17.37 -1.99
CA TYR A 217 -3.02 -17.68 -3.39
C TYR A 217 -3.87 -18.85 -3.90
N ALA A 218 -4.06 -19.88 -3.07
CA ALA A 218 -4.95 -21.00 -3.41
C ALA A 218 -6.39 -20.53 -3.66
N GLY A 219 -6.92 -19.60 -2.85
CA GLY A 219 -8.24 -19.01 -3.05
C GLY A 219 -8.39 -18.21 -4.35
N ALA A 220 -7.26 -17.76 -4.92
CA ALA A 220 -7.21 -17.01 -6.18
C ALA A 220 -6.75 -17.86 -7.39
N GLY A 221 -6.49 -19.17 -7.20
CA GLY A 221 -5.99 -20.04 -8.27
C GLY A 221 -4.56 -19.71 -8.72
N LEU A 222 -3.74 -19.15 -7.82
CA LEU A 222 -2.36 -18.76 -8.11
C LEU A 222 -1.37 -19.80 -7.57
N ALA A 223 -0.19 -19.83 -8.18
CA ALA A 223 0.91 -20.67 -7.73
C ALA A 223 1.26 -20.36 -6.27
N PRO A 224 1.51 -21.37 -5.43
CA PRO A 224 1.87 -21.14 -4.05
C PRO A 224 3.30 -20.59 -3.95
N LEU A 225 3.52 -19.77 -2.92
CA LEU A 225 4.85 -19.36 -2.51
C LEU A 225 5.65 -20.55 -1.98
N THR A 226 6.95 -20.52 -2.27
CA THR A 226 7.97 -21.44 -1.79
C THR A 226 9.17 -20.65 -1.27
N LEU A 227 10.16 -21.37 -0.73
CA LEU A 227 11.45 -20.79 -0.41
C LEU A 227 12.39 -20.94 -1.60
N HIS A 228 13.17 -19.89 -1.89
CA HIS A 228 14.23 -19.96 -2.89
C HIS A 228 15.35 -20.91 -2.44
N ASP A 229 15.76 -20.77 -1.18
CA ASP A 229 16.67 -21.70 -0.50
C ASP A 229 15.93 -22.35 0.69
N PRO A 230 15.60 -23.66 0.61
CA PRO A 230 14.94 -24.39 1.67
C PRO A 230 15.72 -24.48 2.99
N ALA A 231 17.04 -24.25 2.96
CA ALA A 231 17.88 -24.25 4.17
C ALA A 231 17.82 -22.93 4.95
N ARG A 232 17.25 -21.88 4.34
CA ARG A 232 17.11 -20.54 4.95
C ARG A 232 15.67 -20.33 5.46
N PRO A 233 15.48 -19.53 6.52
CA PRO A 233 14.14 -19.25 7.06
C PRO A 233 13.25 -18.49 6.06
N LEU A 234 11.96 -18.44 6.37
CA LEU A 234 11.01 -17.63 5.62
C LEU A 234 11.34 -16.14 5.78
N GLY A 235 11.79 -15.53 4.69
CA GLY A 235 12.07 -14.11 4.59
C GLY A 235 11.69 -13.58 3.22
N ILE A 236 11.45 -12.28 3.11
CA ILE A 236 11.07 -11.63 1.84
C ILE A 236 12.15 -11.84 0.75
N ASP A 237 13.42 -11.87 1.15
CA ASP A 237 14.59 -12.09 0.30
C ASP A 237 14.80 -13.57 -0.08
N ASN A 238 14.05 -14.47 0.56
CA ASN A 238 14.06 -15.91 0.34
C ASN A 238 12.76 -16.44 -0.29
N LEU A 239 11.91 -15.56 -0.83
CA LEU A 239 10.67 -15.96 -1.51
C LEU A 239 10.92 -16.47 -2.93
N ALA A 240 10.16 -17.49 -3.30
CA ALA A 240 9.98 -18.01 -4.65
C ALA A 240 8.53 -18.49 -4.84
N THR A 241 8.20 -19.06 -5.99
CA THR A 241 6.98 -19.86 -6.19
C THR A 241 7.32 -21.19 -6.82
N LEU A 242 6.34 -22.10 -6.87
CA LEU A 242 6.41 -23.19 -7.85
C LEU A 242 6.53 -22.60 -9.28
N PRO A 243 7.22 -23.29 -10.21
CA PRO A 243 7.34 -22.84 -11.58
C PRO A 243 5.97 -22.57 -12.20
N VAL A 244 5.82 -21.40 -12.81
CA VAL A 244 4.61 -21.00 -13.52
C VAL A 244 4.91 -21.08 -15.01
N ALA A 245 4.02 -21.71 -15.76
CA ALA A 245 4.14 -21.74 -17.22
C ALA A 245 4.16 -20.30 -17.78
N PRO A 246 5.02 -20.00 -18.77
CA PRO A 246 4.97 -18.74 -19.47
C PRO A 246 3.59 -18.49 -20.06
N GLU A 247 3.14 -17.25 -19.96
CA GLU A 247 1.93 -16.80 -20.64
C GLU A 247 2.15 -16.90 -22.16
N THR A 248 1.15 -17.41 -22.87
CA THR A 248 1.14 -17.46 -24.34
C THR A 248 0.04 -16.56 -24.87
N ALA A 249 0.23 -16.04 -26.10
CA ALA A 249 -0.85 -15.31 -26.77
C ALA A 249 -2.09 -16.22 -26.94
N PRO A 250 -3.31 -15.67 -26.92
CA PRO A 250 -4.52 -16.46 -27.15
C PRO A 250 -4.47 -17.11 -28.53
N GLU A 251 -4.80 -18.41 -28.62
CA GLU A 251 -4.85 -19.17 -29.88
C GLU A 251 -5.86 -18.60 -30.89
N THR A 252 -6.79 -17.74 -30.43
CA THR A 252 -7.83 -17.12 -31.26
C THR A 252 -7.37 -15.85 -32.01
N ALA A 253 -6.10 -15.46 -31.89
CA ALA A 253 -5.53 -14.40 -32.73
C ALA A 253 -5.48 -14.90 -34.18
N SER A 254 -6.15 -14.20 -35.10
CA SER A 254 -6.25 -14.64 -36.50
C SER A 254 -4.86 -14.78 -37.14
N GLU A 255 -4.70 -15.71 -38.09
CA GLU A 255 -3.43 -16.06 -38.72
C GLU A 255 -2.72 -14.88 -39.44
N GLY A 256 -3.34 -13.70 -39.53
CA GLY A 256 -2.74 -12.45 -40.06
C GLY A 256 -2.38 -11.40 -39.00
N ASP A 257 -2.84 -11.56 -37.76
CA ASP A 257 -2.64 -10.67 -36.60
C ASP A 257 -2.28 -11.54 -35.38
N ALA A 258 -1.22 -12.36 -35.49
CA ALA A 258 -0.59 -12.97 -34.32
C ALA A 258 0.02 -11.84 -33.47
N ALA A 259 -0.83 -11.10 -32.75
CA ALA A 259 -0.44 -9.99 -31.91
C ALA A 259 0.45 -10.58 -30.81
N ALA A 260 1.76 -10.44 -31.00
CA ALA A 260 2.73 -10.76 -29.96
C ALA A 260 2.25 -10.14 -28.66
N LEU A 261 2.34 -10.90 -27.55
CA LEU A 261 1.94 -10.43 -26.23
C LEU A 261 2.43 -8.99 -26.01
N PRO A 262 1.60 -8.02 -25.59
CA PRO A 262 2.04 -6.64 -25.44
C PRO A 262 3.27 -6.56 -24.54
N LYS A 263 4.24 -5.74 -24.93
CA LYS A 263 5.50 -5.62 -24.19
C LYS A 263 5.24 -4.83 -22.91
N ILE A 264 5.77 -5.31 -21.79
CA ILE A 264 5.69 -4.60 -20.51
C ILE A 264 7.06 -4.02 -20.19
N SER A 265 7.11 -2.73 -19.84
CA SER A 265 8.30 -2.08 -19.32
C SER A 265 8.18 -1.87 -17.81
N VAL A 266 9.08 -2.48 -17.06
CA VAL A 266 9.21 -2.28 -15.61
C VAL A 266 10.35 -1.32 -15.34
N ILE A 267 10.04 -0.17 -14.74
CA ILE A 267 11.05 0.80 -14.31
C ILE A 267 11.39 0.53 -12.84
N MET A 268 12.66 0.29 -12.55
CA MET A 268 13.15 0.03 -11.19
C MET A 268 14.13 1.14 -10.77
N PRO A 269 13.70 2.15 -10.00
CA PRO A 269 14.63 3.11 -9.43
C PRO A 269 15.52 2.44 -8.38
N VAL A 270 16.82 2.71 -8.40
CA VAL A 270 17.78 2.19 -7.42
C VAL A 270 18.64 3.32 -6.85
N TYR A 271 18.87 3.28 -5.54
CA TYR A 271 19.83 4.11 -4.83
C TYR A 271 20.30 3.36 -3.59
N ALA A 272 21.60 3.04 -3.50
CA ALA A 272 22.17 2.29 -2.38
C ALA A 272 21.42 0.98 -2.06
N ALA A 273 21.18 0.16 -3.09
CA ALA A 273 20.34 -1.04 -3.08
C ALA A 273 21.12 -2.34 -3.34
N ALA A 274 22.46 -2.35 -3.19
CA ALA A 274 23.28 -3.52 -3.52
C ALA A 274 22.83 -4.81 -2.80
N GLU A 275 22.35 -4.69 -1.56
CA GLU A 275 21.87 -5.82 -0.75
C GLU A 275 20.50 -6.35 -1.19
N THR A 276 19.61 -5.47 -1.68
CA THR A 276 18.20 -5.83 -1.94
C THR A 276 17.91 -6.13 -3.41
N LEU A 277 18.69 -5.53 -4.31
CA LEU A 277 18.47 -5.57 -5.76
C LEU A 277 18.35 -7.00 -6.31
N ARG A 278 19.19 -7.92 -5.83
CA ARG A 278 19.20 -9.32 -6.30
C ARG A 278 17.90 -10.05 -6.02
N PHE A 279 17.34 -9.93 -4.81
CA PHE A 279 16.09 -10.63 -4.50
C PHE A 279 14.89 -9.94 -5.14
N ALA A 280 14.90 -8.61 -5.25
CA ALA A 280 13.84 -7.87 -5.93
C ALA A 280 13.75 -8.24 -7.41
N LEU A 281 14.90 -8.34 -8.08
CA LEU A 281 14.97 -8.78 -9.48
C LEU A 281 14.61 -10.26 -9.64
N ARG A 282 14.90 -11.14 -8.68
CA ARG A 282 14.51 -12.55 -8.76
C ARG A 282 13.00 -12.72 -9.00
N GLY A 283 12.15 -11.94 -8.31
CA GLY A 283 10.70 -11.95 -8.52
C GLY A 283 10.26 -11.39 -9.88
N LEU A 284 10.96 -10.37 -10.40
CA LEU A 284 10.69 -9.80 -11.72
C LEU A 284 11.15 -10.69 -12.89
N LEU A 285 12.31 -11.32 -12.76
CA LEU A 285 12.87 -12.19 -13.79
C LEU A 285 12.07 -13.50 -13.90
N ALA A 286 11.42 -13.91 -12.80
CA ALA A 286 10.52 -15.06 -12.74
C ALA A 286 9.09 -14.77 -13.24
N GLN A 287 8.77 -13.55 -13.72
CA GLN A 287 7.42 -13.24 -14.20
C GLN A 287 7.01 -14.18 -15.33
N SER A 288 5.77 -14.69 -15.27
CA SER A 288 5.22 -15.56 -16.31
C SER A 288 4.97 -14.81 -17.63
N TRP A 289 4.94 -13.48 -17.59
CA TRP A 289 4.86 -12.65 -18.79
C TRP A 289 6.23 -12.47 -19.43
N GLY A 290 6.51 -13.21 -20.50
CA GLY A 290 7.83 -13.27 -21.13
C GLY A 290 8.23 -12.02 -21.94
N ASN A 291 7.28 -11.31 -22.56
CA ASN A 291 7.57 -10.09 -23.32
C ASN A 291 7.74 -8.88 -22.38
N LEU A 292 8.89 -8.86 -21.73
CA LEU A 292 9.23 -7.97 -20.63
C LEU A 292 10.57 -7.27 -20.91
N GLU A 293 10.66 -5.99 -20.57
CA GLU A 293 11.94 -5.33 -20.31
C GLU A 293 11.95 -4.70 -18.91
N ILE A 294 13.11 -4.71 -18.29
CA ILE A 294 13.35 -4.15 -16.96
C ILE A 294 14.42 -3.06 -17.11
N VAL A 295 14.08 -1.83 -16.79
CA VAL A 295 15.01 -0.70 -16.84
C VAL A 295 15.35 -0.31 -15.41
N ILE A 296 16.56 -0.69 -14.98
CA ILE A 296 17.15 -0.29 -13.70
C ILE A 296 17.65 1.15 -13.87
N ALA A 297 17.10 2.08 -13.08
CA ALA A 297 17.44 3.49 -13.11
C ALA A 297 18.24 3.86 -11.86
N ASP A 298 19.57 3.87 -11.98
CA ASP A 298 20.46 4.25 -10.89
C ASP A 298 20.46 5.76 -10.66
N ASP A 299 20.11 6.15 -9.44
CA ASP A 299 20.05 7.55 -8.97
C ASP A 299 21.37 7.98 -8.30
N PHE A 300 22.49 7.68 -8.97
CA PHE A 300 23.84 8.02 -8.52
C PHE A 300 24.19 7.32 -7.19
N SER A 301 24.12 5.99 -7.19
CA SER A 301 24.41 5.19 -5.98
C SER A 301 25.87 5.31 -5.53
N PRO A 302 26.13 5.42 -4.21
CA PRO A 302 27.48 5.51 -3.66
C PRO A 302 28.13 4.14 -3.34
N ASP A 303 27.39 3.05 -3.51
CA ASP A 303 27.80 1.68 -3.18
C ASP A 303 27.88 0.79 -4.44
N ASP A 304 27.99 -0.53 -4.26
CA ASP A 304 28.12 -1.50 -5.35
C ASP A 304 26.82 -1.74 -6.16
N THR A 305 25.77 -0.92 -5.97
CA THR A 305 24.47 -1.09 -6.65
C THR A 305 24.62 -1.16 -8.17
N VAL A 306 25.44 -0.28 -8.75
CA VAL A 306 25.68 -0.23 -10.19
C VAL A 306 26.38 -1.50 -10.67
N ALA A 307 27.41 -1.96 -9.96
CA ALA A 307 28.13 -3.18 -10.32
C ALA A 307 27.21 -4.41 -10.28
N VAL A 308 26.32 -4.49 -9.28
CA VAL A 308 25.30 -5.55 -9.19
C VAL A 308 24.30 -5.45 -10.35
N ALA A 309 23.82 -4.25 -10.68
CA ALA A 309 22.89 -4.04 -11.79
C ALA A 309 23.50 -4.42 -13.15
N GLU A 310 24.74 -4.00 -13.42
CA GLU A 310 25.47 -4.30 -14.66
C GLU A 310 25.75 -5.81 -14.79
N ALA A 311 26.10 -6.50 -13.70
CA ALA A 311 26.27 -7.95 -13.70
C ALA A 311 24.97 -8.68 -14.09
N ILE A 312 23.82 -8.27 -13.53
CA ILE A 312 22.53 -8.87 -13.86
C ILE A 312 22.13 -8.57 -15.31
N ALA A 313 22.40 -7.37 -15.81
CA ALA A 313 22.16 -7.01 -17.20
C ALA A 313 23.00 -7.81 -18.20
N ALA A 314 24.18 -8.27 -17.79
CA ALA A 314 25.00 -9.18 -18.58
C ALA A 314 24.44 -10.62 -18.62
N GLU A 315 23.67 -11.02 -17.60
CA GLU A 315 23.08 -12.36 -17.48
C GLU A 315 21.69 -12.47 -18.14
N ASP A 316 20.91 -11.39 -18.17
CA ASP A 316 19.55 -11.38 -18.75
C ASP A 316 19.34 -10.18 -19.69
N ALA A 317 19.16 -10.48 -20.98
CA ALA A 317 19.00 -9.47 -22.04
C ALA A 317 17.73 -8.60 -21.91
N ARG A 318 16.78 -8.95 -21.04
CA ARG A 318 15.60 -8.13 -20.73
C ARG A 318 15.97 -6.95 -19.83
N VAL A 319 17.11 -6.98 -19.16
CA VAL A 319 17.53 -5.97 -18.18
C VAL A 319 18.42 -4.93 -18.85
N LYS A 320 18.12 -3.66 -18.61
CA LYS A 320 18.89 -2.49 -19.06
C LYS A 320 19.22 -1.61 -17.86
N VAL A 321 20.39 -0.98 -17.87
CA VAL A 321 20.82 -0.04 -16.82
C VAL A 321 20.90 1.37 -17.40
N VAL A 322 20.24 2.32 -16.73
CA VAL A 322 20.34 3.76 -17.00
C VAL A 322 20.94 4.40 -15.75
N ARG A 323 22.01 5.17 -15.93
CA ARG A 323 22.75 5.80 -14.83
C ARG A 323 22.56 7.30 -14.88
N GLN A 324 22.14 7.88 -13.76
CA GLN A 324 22.12 9.32 -13.58
C GLN A 324 23.53 9.86 -13.30
N THR A 325 23.79 11.10 -13.68
CA THR A 325 25.05 11.81 -13.41
C THR A 325 25.05 12.54 -12.07
N GLU A 326 23.88 12.68 -11.44
CA GLU A 326 23.69 13.27 -10.11
C GLU A 326 22.47 12.63 -9.42
N ASN A 327 22.40 12.74 -8.09
CA ASN A 327 21.24 12.25 -7.34
C ASN A 327 20.07 13.24 -7.46
N GLY A 328 19.00 12.82 -8.14
CA GLY A 328 17.77 13.60 -8.34
C GLY A 328 16.56 13.06 -7.57
N GLY A 329 16.70 11.90 -6.93
CA GLY A 329 15.63 11.19 -6.24
C GLY A 329 14.91 10.18 -7.14
N SER A 330 14.18 9.26 -6.50
CA SER A 330 13.48 8.14 -7.15
C SER A 330 12.63 8.54 -8.36
N TYR A 331 11.91 9.66 -8.31
CA TYR A 331 11.03 10.07 -9.41
C TYR A 331 11.81 10.68 -10.59
N ALA A 332 12.95 11.33 -10.35
CA ALA A 332 13.86 11.77 -11.40
C ALA A 332 14.49 10.57 -12.13
N ALA A 333 14.94 9.56 -11.38
CA ALA A 333 15.43 8.29 -11.93
C ALA A 333 14.37 7.56 -12.76
N ARG A 334 13.12 7.46 -12.24
CA ARG A 334 12.00 6.89 -13.00
C ARG A 334 11.73 7.62 -14.32
N ASN A 335 11.77 8.95 -14.32
CA ASN A 335 11.59 9.74 -15.55
C ASN A 335 12.74 9.56 -16.54
N ALA A 336 13.98 9.38 -16.08
CA ALA A 336 15.10 9.07 -16.97
C ALA A 336 14.91 7.72 -17.67
N ALA A 337 14.50 6.69 -16.93
CA ALA A 337 14.16 5.40 -17.51
C ALA A 337 12.93 5.46 -18.43
N LEU A 338 11.91 6.26 -18.10
CA LEU A 338 10.71 6.43 -18.93
C LEU A 338 11.02 6.91 -20.35
N ARG A 339 12.14 7.62 -20.57
CA ARG A 339 12.55 8.08 -21.91
C ARG A 339 13.05 6.97 -22.82
N VAL A 340 13.40 5.80 -22.27
CA VAL A 340 14.03 4.70 -23.02
C VAL A 340 13.19 3.41 -23.05
N VAL A 341 12.06 3.38 -22.34
CA VAL A 341 11.15 2.24 -22.38
C VAL A 341 10.39 2.16 -23.70
N THR A 342 10.09 0.96 -24.15
CA THR A 342 9.41 0.66 -25.43
C THR A 342 8.19 -0.22 -25.27
N GLY A 343 7.77 -0.56 -24.05
CA GLY A 343 6.64 -1.43 -23.75
C GLY A 343 5.30 -0.72 -23.93
N ASP A 344 4.29 -1.46 -24.37
CA ASP A 344 2.91 -0.99 -24.52
C ASP A 344 2.26 -0.67 -23.17
N PHE A 345 2.75 -1.32 -22.12
CA PHE A 345 2.46 -1.01 -20.73
C PHE A 345 3.71 -0.59 -19.96
N VAL A 346 3.53 0.34 -19.02
CA VAL A 346 4.59 0.83 -18.15
C VAL A 346 4.17 0.63 -16.69
N THR A 347 5.07 0.09 -15.89
CA THR A 347 4.90 0.01 -14.44
C THR A 347 6.23 0.27 -13.72
N THR A 348 6.17 0.30 -12.40
CA THR A 348 7.31 0.52 -11.51
C THR A 348 7.46 -0.61 -10.51
N HIS A 349 8.68 -0.83 -10.04
CA HIS A 349 8.99 -1.81 -9.01
C HIS A 349 10.13 -1.28 -8.14
N ASP A 350 9.92 -1.16 -6.84
CA ASP A 350 10.96 -0.68 -5.93
C ASP A 350 12.04 -1.77 -5.72
N ALA A 351 13.27 -1.36 -5.45
CA ALA A 351 14.46 -2.23 -5.43
C ALA A 351 14.56 -3.15 -4.20
N ASP A 352 13.62 -3.03 -3.28
CA ASP A 352 13.50 -3.77 -2.01
C ASP A 352 12.15 -4.49 -1.86
N ASP A 353 11.34 -4.47 -2.92
CA ASP A 353 10.07 -5.20 -2.97
C ASP A 353 10.25 -6.58 -3.61
N TRP A 354 9.29 -7.48 -3.39
CA TRP A 354 9.17 -8.74 -4.11
C TRP A 354 7.80 -8.80 -4.81
N SER A 355 7.75 -9.23 -6.07
CA SER A 355 6.50 -9.40 -6.82
C SER A 355 6.25 -10.87 -7.16
N HIS A 356 5.00 -11.28 -7.03
CA HIS A 356 4.53 -12.62 -7.41
C HIS A 356 4.73 -12.85 -8.91
N PRO A 357 5.29 -14.00 -9.36
CA PRO A 357 5.52 -14.35 -10.77
C PRO A 357 4.33 -14.16 -11.72
N GLN A 358 3.11 -14.32 -11.23
CA GLN A 358 1.88 -14.13 -12.03
C GLN A 358 1.34 -12.69 -12.05
N LYS A 359 2.00 -11.73 -11.38
CA LYS A 359 1.49 -10.36 -11.20
C LYS A 359 1.28 -9.65 -12.53
N LEU A 360 2.31 -9.58 -13.37
CA LEU A 360 2.24 -8.83 -14.63
C LEU A 360 1.25 -9.45 -15.62
N ALA A 361 1.18 -10.79 -15.69
CA ALA A 361 0.21 -11.48 -16.54
C ALA A 361 -1.24 -11.18 -16.11
N LEU A 362 -1.54 -11.19 -14.81
CA LEU A 362 -2.85 -10.82 -14.29
C LEU A 362 -3.23 -9.37 -14.64
N GLN A 363 -2.30 -8.44 -14.47
CA GLN A 363 -2.53 -7.03 -14.79
C GLN A 363 -2.72 -6.82 -16.30
N ALA A 364 -1.90 -7.47 -17.14
CA ALA A 364 -2.02 -7.38 -18.59
C ALA A 364 -3.34 -7.97 -19.12
N ARG A 365 -3.74 -9.16 -18.65
CA ARG A 365 -5.05 -9.75 -18.98
C ARG A 365 -6.20 -8.84 -18.55
N PHE A 366 -6.16 -8.31 -17.33
CA PHE A 366 -7.16 -7.35 -16.85
C PHE A 366 -7.26 -6.13 -17.77
N MET A 367 -6.14 -5.57 -18.21
CA MET A 367 -6.12 -4.43 -19.14
C MET A 367 -6.61 -4.80 -20.56
N ALA A 368 -6.42 -6.05 -20.99
CA ALA A 368 -6.92 -6.54 -22.28
C ALA A 368 -8.46 -6.72 -22.26
N GLU A 369 -8.98 -7.28 -21.17
CA GLU A 369 -10.43 -7.46 -20.95
C GLU A 369 -11.18 -6.14 -20.71
N ASN A 370 -10.47 -5.07 -20.37
CA ASN A 370 -11.02 -3.76 -20.04
C ASN A 370 -10.36 -2.66 -20.88
N PRO A 371 -10.70 -2.53 -22.18
CA PRO A 371 -10.05 -1.59 -23.10
C PRO A 371 -10.17 -0.12 -22.67
N ASP A 372 -11.28 0.25 -22.01
CA ASP A 372 -11.53 1.62 -21.53
C ASP A 372 -10.68 2.00 -20.31
N VAL A 373 -10.14 1.02 -19.58
CA VAL A 373 -9.28 1.24 -18.43
C VAL A 373 -7.90 1.71 -18.89
N GLN A 374 -7.41 2.78 -18.29
CA GLN A 374 -6.12 3.40 -18.61
C GLN A 374 -5.00 2.87 -17.71
N GLY A 375 -5.34 2.38 -16.52
CA GLY A 375 -4.40 1.67 -15.67
C GLY A 375 -5.05 0.86 -14.55
N CYS A 376 -4.25 0.00 -13.94
CA CYS A 376 -4.67 -0.82 -12.82
C CYS A 376 -3.59 -0.90 -11.74
N PHE A 377 -4.01 -1.34 -10.56
CA PHE A 377 -3.15 -1.66 -9.44
C PHE A 377 -3.30 -3.12 -9.06
N SER A 378 -2.21 -3.76 -8.66
CA SER A 378 -2.30 -4.92 -7.79
C SER A 378 -2.45 -4.48 -6.33
N ASP A 379 -2.79 -5.42 -5.46
CA ASP A 379 -2.59 -5.23 -4.03
C ASP A 379 -1.16 -5.61 -3.60
N TRP A 380 -0.75 -5.08 -2.46
CA TRP A 380 0.51 -5.40 -1.79
C TRP A 380 0.33 -5.45 -0.26
N VAL A 381 1.32 -6.04 0.41
CA VAL A 381 1.43 -6.04 1.87
C VAL A 381 2.83 -5.56 2.26
N ARG A 382 2.92 -4.72 3.30
CA ARG A 382 4.20 -4.40 3.91
C ARG A 382 4.61 -5.46 4.92
N VAL A 383 5.85 -5.90 4.83
CA VAL A 383 6.42 -6.96 5.67
C VAL A 383 7.77 -6.56 6.23
N ALA A 384 8.07 -7.00 7.45
CA ALA A 384 9.44 -7.00 7.96
C ALA A 384 10.27 -8.08 7.23
N PRO A 385 11.62 -8.11 7.36
CA PRO A 385 12.47 -9.08 6.67
C PRO A 385 12.02 -10.54 6.84
N ASN A 386 11.55 -10.90 8.04
CA ASN A 386 11.05 -12.23 8.41
C ASN A 386 9.63 -12.55 7.93
N MET A 387 9.07 -11.78 6.98
CA MET A 387 7.69 -11.91 6.50
C MET A 387 6.59 -11.61 7.55
N ARG A 388 6.92 -10.92 8.67
CA ARG A 388 5.87 -10.40 9.56
C ARG A 388 5.09 -9.31 8.83
N ALA A 389 3.82 -9.55 8.54
CA ALA A 389 2.96 -8.59 7.86
C ALA A 389 2.50 -7.49 8.83
N GLY A 390 2.40 -6.26 8.35
CA GLY A 390 1.62 -5.23 9.03
C GLY A 390 2.23 -3.84 9.00
N TRP A 391 1.37 -2.87 8.72
CA TRP A 391 1.61 -1.45 8.89
C TRP A 391 0.32 -0.77 9.34
N LEU A 392 -0.07 -1.02 10.59
CA LEU A 392 -1.43 -0.79 11.12
C LEU A 392 -1.77 0.67 11.47
N PHE A 393 -0.90 1.63 11.14
CA PHE A 393 -1.16 3.05 11.41
C PHE A 393 -2.13 3.72 10.43
N ARG A 394 -2.55 3.01 9.37
CA ARG A 394 -3.48 3.57 8.36
C ARG A 394 -4.94 3.58 8.84
N PRO A 395 -5.71 4.63 8.51
CA PRO A 395 -7.11 4.76 8.96
C PRO A 395 -8.06 3.68 8.40
N TRP A 396 -7.68 3.06 7.27
CA TRP A 396 -8.45 1.99 6.62
C TRP A 396 -8.22 0.59 7.22
N GLY A 397 -7.09 0.40 7.94
CA GLY A 397 -6.79 -0.73 8.83
C GLY A 397 -6.89 -2.16 8.28
N GLY A 398 -6.31 -2.42 7.11
CA GLY A 398 -5.98 -3.78 6.63
C GLY A 398 -4.47 -3.92 6.43
N TYR A 399 -3.96 -5.14 6.25
CA TYR A 399 -2.57 -5.37 5.85
C TYR A 399 -2.41 -5.20 4.34
N SER A 400 -3.33 -5.77 3.58
CA SER A 400 -3.40 -5.63 2.14
C SER A 400 -3.95 -4.26 1.75
N SER A 401 -3.30 -3.62 0.79
CA SER A 401 -3.75 -2.33 0.24
C SER A 401 -3.39 -2.20 -1.22
N LYS A 402 -3.90 -1.15 -1.88
CA LYS A 402 -3.51 -0.81 -3.25
C LYS A 402 -2.00 -0.55 -3.31
N ASN A 403 -1.29 -1.20 -4.23
CA ASN A 403 0.14 -0.99 -4.44
C ASN A 403 0.41 0.33 -5.17
N MET A 404 0.44 1.42 -4.41
CA MET A 404 0.65 2.76 -4.95
C MET A 404 2.01 2.93 -5.66
N SER A 405 3.04 2.17 -5.25
CA SER A 405 4.37 2.20 -5.84
C SER A 405 4.48 1.47 -7.19
N SER A 406 3.43 0.77 -7.63
CA SER A 406 3.45 -0.08 -8.83
C SER A 406 2.15 0.04 -9.62
N ILE A 407 1.78 1.27 -9.99
CA ILE A 407 0.68 1.47 -10.94
C ILE A 407 1.07 0.88 -12.30
N PHE A 408 0.15 0.17 -12.94
CA PHE A 408 0.33 -0.42 -14.26
C PHE A 408 -0.51 0.37 -15.26
N LEU A 409 0.14 1.07 -16.18
CA LEU A 409 -0.52 2.02 -17.09
C LEU A 409 -0.28 1.63 -18.54
N ARG A 410 -1.25 1.93 -19.42
CA ARG A 410 -0.97 2.02 -20.86
C ARG A 410 0.12 3.06 -21.10
N ARG A 411 1.06 2.80 -22.01
CA ARG A 411 2.13 3.77 -22.34
C ARG A 411 1.54 5.11 -22.78
N ALA A 412 0.52 5.12 -23.63
CA ALA A 412 -0.17 6.34 -24.05
C ALA A 412 -0.76 7.14 -22.86
N ALA A 413 -1.28 6.46 -21.84
CA ALA A 413 -1.77 7.13 -20.63
C ALA A 413 -0.61 7.73 -19.81
N MET A 414 0.53 7.02 -19.71
CA MET A 414 1.74 7.54 -19.06
C MET A 414 2.30 8.77 -19.80
N GLU A 415 2.33 8.75 -21.13
CA GLU A 415 2.75 9.87 -21.99
C GLU A 415 1.84 11.08 -21.81
N ALA A 416 0.51 10.88 -21.84
CA ALA A 416 -0.47 11.94 -21.60
C ALA A 416 -0.38 12.54 -20.19
N LEU A 417 0.09 11.77 -19.20
CA LEU A 417 0.37 12.27 -17.86
C LEU A 417 1.67 13.09 -17.81
N GLY A 418 2.64 12.82 -18.68
CA GLY A 418 3.95 13.47 -18.66
C GLY A 418 4.93 12.91 -17.62
N GLY A 419 4.74 11.65 -17.20
CA GLY A 419 5.60 11.00 -16.20
C GLY A 419 5.35 11.47 -14.76
N TRP A 420 6.33 11.22 -13.88
CA TRP A 420 6.25 11.58 -12.46
C TRP A 420 6.68 13.03 -12.22
N ASP A 421 6.04 13.70 -11.26
CA ASP A 421 6.58 14.96 -10.70
C ASP A 421 7.90 14.63 -9.96
N PRO A 422 9.05 15.26 -10.28
CA PRO A 422 10.35 14.96 -9.67
C PRO A 422 10.49 15.50 -8.23
N VAL A 423 9.47 15.31 -7.40
CA VAL A 423 9.49 15.58 -5.96
C VAL A 423 10.32 14.53 -5.22
N ARG A 424 10.61 14.74 -3.93
CA ARG A 424 11.26 13.71 -3.11
C ARG A 424 10.29 12.64 -2.60
N VAL A 425 9.04 13.00 -2.37
CA VAL A 425 8.02 12.15 -1.72
C VAL A 425 6.66 12.43 -2.33
N GLY A 426 5.92 11.37 -2.62
CA GLY A 426 4.50 11.47 -3.00
C GLY A 426 4.24 11.62 -4.50
N GLY A 427 5.26 11.47 -5.35
CA GLY A 427 5.10 11.47 -6.80
C GLY A 427 4.12 10.39 -7.31
N ASP A 428 3.99 9.26 -6.62
CA ASP A 428 2.98 8.23 -6.96
C ASP A 428 1.55 8.69 -6.69
N THR A 429 1.36 9.44 -5.60
CA THR A 429 0.06 10.00 -5.25
C THR A 429 -0.32 11.13 -6.19
N ASP A 430 0.66 11.96 -6.58
CA ASP A 430 0.48 12.97 -7.61
C ASP A 430 0.08 12.35 -8.96
N LEU A 431 0.85 11.35 -9.43
CA LEU A 431 0.57 10.65 -10.69
C LEU A 431 -0.85 10.06 -10.70
N LEU A 432 -1.26 9.39 -9.62
CA LEU A 432 -2.62 8.86 -9.50
C LEU A 432 -3.68 9.98 -9.55
N ARG A 433 -3.46 11.09 -8.83
CA ARG A 433 -4.42 12.21 -8.83
C ARG A 433 -4.55 12.84 -10.20
N ARG A 434 -3.45 12.97 -10.96
CA ARG A 434 -3.48 13.43 -12.35
C ARG A 434 -4.22 12.44 -13.25
N ALA A 435 -3.96 11.14 -13.10
CA ALA A 435 -4.66 10.10 -13.85
C ALA A 435 -6.18 10.13 -13.59
N GLU A 436 -6.61 10.22 -12.33
CA GLU A 436 -8.02 10.33 -11.97
C GLU A 436 -8.67 11.63 -12.49
N ALA A 437 -7.90 12.73 -12.56
CA ALA A 437 -8.40 14.01 -13.05
C ALA A 437 -8.55 14.05 -14.58
N ILE A 438 -7.66 13.40 -15.31
CA ILE A 438 -7.65 13.39 -16.79
C ILE A 438 -8.58 12.30 -17.33
N PHE A 439 -8.47 11.07 -16.82
CA PHE A 439 -9.17 9.90 -17.36
C PHE A 439 -10.45 9.55 -16.57
N GLY A 440 -10.64 10.15 -15.40
CA GLY A 440 -11.70 9.77 -14.47
C GLY A 440 -11.29 8.61 -13.55
N LYS A 441 -11.98 8.48 -12.42
CA LYS A 441 -11.64 7.48 -11.39
C LYS A 441 -11.87 6.04 -11.84
N GLU A 442 -12.90 5.82 -12.66
CA GLU A 442 -13.25 4.49 -13.16
C GLU A 442 -12.24 3.96 -14.19
N ALA A 443 -11.42 4.85 -14.78
CA ALA A 443 -10.35 4.48 -15.69
C ALA A 443 -9.11 3.95 -14.97
N ILE A 444 -9.07 3.99 -13.63
CA ILE A 444 -7.97 3.46 -12.81
C ILE A 444 -8.51 2.46 -11.78
N GLN A 445 -8.32 1.17 -12.04
CA GLN A 445 -8.96 0.10 -11.26
C GLN A 445 -7.98 -0.76 -10.45
N ARG A 446 -8.49 -1.75 -9.71
CA ARG A 446 -7.67 -2.75 -9.00
C ARG A 446 -7.84 -4.10 -9.68
N ALA A 447 -6.74 -4.66 -10.14
CA ALA A 447 -6.67 -6.04 -10.61
C ALA A 447 -6.58 -6.96 -9.38
N LEU A 448 -7.54 -7.87 -9.27
CA LEU A 448 -7.61 -8.89 -8.21
C LEU A 448 -7.51 -8.33 -6.76
N PRO A 449 -8.43 -7.44 -6.34
CA PRO A 449 -8.39 -6.87 -5.00
C PRO A 449 -8.56 -7.95 -3.90
N GLY A 450 -7.78 -7.83 -2.82
CA GLY A 450 -7.78 -8.77 -1.70
C GLY A 450 -6.66 -9.82 -1.77
N THR A 451 -5.99 -9.97 -2.92
CA THR A 451 -4.86 -10.89 -3.11
C THR A 451 -3.58 -10.09 -3.33
N PRO A 452 -2.68 -9.99 -2.34
CA PRO A 452 -1.44 -9.23 -2.49
C PRO A 452 -0.50 -9.95 -3.46
N LEU A 453 -0.19 -9.28 -4.56
CA LEU A 453 0.74 -9.76 -5.60
C LEU A 453 2.14 -9.18 -5.43
N ALA A 454 2.36 -8.40 -4.38
CA ALA A 454 3.67 -7.90 -4.01
C ALA A 454 3.81 -7.82 -2.48
N PHE A 455 5.03 -8.04 -2.00
CA PHE A 455 5.44 -7.75 -0.64
C PHE A 455 6.45 -6.62 -0.67
N ALA A 456 6.25 -5.62 0.18
CA ALA A 456 7.16 -4.49 0.29
C ALA A 456 7.91 -4.52 1.60
N LEU A 457 9.23 -4.40 1.51
CA LEU A 457 10.08 -4.42 2.69
C LEU A 457 9.80 -3.19 3.57
N HIS A 458 9.64 -3.46 4.85
CA HIS A 458 9.53 -2.47 5.91
C HIS A 458 10.76 -2.56 6.80
N ALA A 459 11.85 -1.90 6.38
CA ALA A 459 13.09 -1.79 7.15
C ALA A 459 13.14 -0.50 8.00
N GLU A 460 13.91 -0.51 9.08
CA GLU A 460 14.18 0.66 9.93
C GLU A 460 14.74 1.86 9.16
N ARG A 461 15.49 1.59 8.08
CA ARG A 461 16.08 2.59 7.18
C ARG A 461 15.15 3.03 6.04
N SER A 462 13.91 2.52 5.96
CA SER A 462 12.96 2.93 4.94
C SER A 462 12.72 4.44 5.04
N LEU A 463 12.70 5.13 3.90
CA LEU A 463 12.33 6.55 3.82
C LEU A 463 11.07 6.79 4.65
N THR A 464 10.07 5.92 4.61
CA THR A 464 8.81 6.05 5.39
C THR A 464 8.93 6.12 6.93
N ARG A 465 10.11 5.87 7.53
CA ARG A 465 10.39 6.02 8.98
C ARG A 465 11.23 7.24 9.35
N ALA A 466 11.92 7.89 8.41
CA ALA A 466 12.56 9.16 8.73
C ALA A 466 11.49 10.19 9.14
N SER A 467 11.75 11.00 10.16
CA SER A 467 10.80 11.97 10.73
C SER A 467 10.24 12.97 9.69
N ALA A 468 10.90 13.06 8.53
CA ALA A 468 10.51 13.85 7.36
C ALA A 468 9.56 13.13 6.37
N THR A 469 9.28 11.83 6.55
CA THR A 469 8.64 10.93 5.55
C THR A 469 7.60 9.95 6.15
N HIS A 470 7.34 10.06 7.45
CA HIS A 470 6.26 9.41 8.22
C HIS A 470 4.85 9.69 7.65
N VAL A 471 3.77 9.11 8.21
CA VAL A 471 2.35 9.42 7.84
C VAL A 471 2.10 10.94 7.68
N ARG A 472 2.83 11.74 8.46
CA ARG A 472 2.99 13.21 8.38
C ARG A 472 3.16 13.77 6.95
N THR A 473 3.71 12.97 6.04
CA THR A 473 4.18 13.36 4.70
C THR A 473 3.29 12.82 3.59
N MET A 474 2.59 11.70 3.84
CA MET A 474 1.60 11.16 2.90
C MET A 474 0.36 12.06 2.79
N LEU A 475 0.02 12.80 3.84
CA LEU A 475 -1.15 13.70 3.87
C LEU A 475 -0.81 15.13 3.45
N HIS A 476 0.41 15.62 3.74
CA HIS A 476 0.76 17.03 3.57
C HIS A 476 1.86 17.31 2.53
N GLY A 477 2.61 16.29 2.07
CA GLY A 477 3.72 16.43 1.13
C GLY A 477 4.90 17.24 1.68
N VAL A 478 6.11 16.98 1.19
CA VAL A 478 7.21 17.96 1.27
C VAL A 478 7.35 18.53 -0.13
N ARG A 479 6.59 19.59 -0.42
CA ARG A 479 6.82 20.37 -1.64
C ARG A 479 8.12 21.15 -1.43
N ARG A 480 9.13 20.88 -2.26
CA ARG A 480 10.15 21.87 -2.55
C ARG A 480 9.48 22.86 -3.51
N GLU A 481 9.29 24.08 -3.05
CA GLU A 481 9.21 25.24 -3.96
C GLU A 481 10.64 25.66 -4.32
#